data_AF-A0A0C1QM49-F1
#
_entry.id   AF-A0A0C1QM49-F1
#
_cell.length_a   1.000
_cell.length_b   1.000
_cell.length_c   1.000
_cell.angle_alpha   90.00
_cell.angle_beta   90.00
_cell.angle_gamma   90.00
#
_symmetry.space_group_name_H-M   'P 1'
#
loop_
_entity.id
_entity.type
_entity.pdbx_description
1 polymer ?
#
loop_
_entity_poly.entity_id
_entity_poly.type
_entity_poly.pdbx_seq_one_letter_code
_entity_poly.pdbx_strand_id
1 'polypeptide(L)' 'MKNIHLSGKQHQKLQEAFIDAFPNKFSLEEMLLVKLEKNLNVIVVGSDLKEIVFRLIQKAKSEGWLKDLVDAAHKSNPGI' A
#
# COMPACT_ATOMS: atom_id res chain seq x y z
N MET A 1 7.96 0.84 -19.16
CA MET A 1 7.92 1.15 -17.71
C MET A 1 8.72 0.07 -16.99
N LYS A 2 9.62 0.42 -16.05
CA LYS A 2 10.40 -0.59 -15.32
C LYS A 2 9.48 -1.31 -14.32
N ASN A 3 9.37 -2.63 -14.41
CA ASN A 3 8.73 -3.43 -13.37
C ASN A 3 9.55 -3.29 -12.07
N ILE A 4 8.94 -2.76 -11.01
CA ILE A 4 9.57 -2.65 -9.70
C ILE A 4 9.68 -4.06 -9.11
N HIS A 5 10.90 -4.58 -9.03
CA HIS A 5 11.20 -5.83 -8.33
C HIS A 5 11.49 -5.53 -6.86
N LEU A 6 10.60 -5.98 -5.98
CA LEU A 6 10.84 -6.07 -4.54
C LEU A 6 11.37 -7.47 -4.21
N SER A 7 12.52 -7.53 -3.53
CA SER A 7 12.92 -8.73 -2.77
C SER A 7 11.97 -8.95 -1.60
N GLY A 8 11.96 -10.16 -1.03
CA GLY A 8 11.14 -10.46 0.16
C GLY A 8 11.42 -9.51 1.33
N LYS A 9 12.70 -9.14 1.55
CA LYS A 9 13.09 -8.17 2.59
C LYS A 9 12.57 -6.75 2.29
N GLN A 10 12.59 -6.31 1.04
CA GLN A 10 12.04 -5.01 0.66
C GLN A 10 10.52 -4.98 0.79
N HIS A 11 9.85 -6.09 0.45
CA HIS A 11 8.41 -6.22 0.65
C HIS A 11 8.05 -6.13 2.13
N GLN A 12 8.76 -6.85 3.00
CA GLN A 12 8.53 -6.81 4.44
C GLN A 12 8.71 -5.40 5.01
N LYS A 13 9.82 -4.73 4.68
CA LYS A 13 10.07 -3.35 5.12
C LYS A 13 8.97 -2.39 4.65
N LEU A 14 8.54 -2.53 3.40
CA LEU A 14 7.47 -1.70 2.87
C LEU A 14 6.14 -1.97 3.60
N GLN A 15 5.82 -3.23 3.87
CA GLN A 15 4.65 -3.60 4.65
C GLN A 15 4.69 -2.98 6.06
N GLU A 16 5.81 -3.08 6.76
CA GLU A 16 6.00 -2.49 8.10
C GLU A 16 5.82 -0.96 8.05
N ALA A 17 6.43 -0.30 7.08
CA ALA A 17 6.30 1.15 6.90
C ALA A 17 4.84 1.59 6.61
N PHE A 18 4.09 0.81 5.82
CA PHE A 18 2.67 1.08 5.59
C PHE A 18 1.81 0.89 6.84
N ILE A 19 2.10 -0.14 7.65
CA ILE A 19 1.38 -0.38 8.90
C ILE A 19 1.66 0.74 9.91
N ASP A 20 2.90 1.20 10.01
CA ASP A 20 3.30 2.31 10.88
C ASP A 20 2.65 3.63 10.43
N ALA A 21 2.68 3.91 9.13
CA ALA A 21 2.10 5.12 8.56
C ALA A 21 0.56 5.16 8.60
N PHE A 22 -0.09 3.99 8.51
CA PHE A 22 -1.54 3.82 8.48
C PHE A 22 -1.98 2.73 9.46
N PRO A 23 -2.00 3.01 10.77
CA PRO A 23 -2.15 2.00 11.82
C PRO A 23 -3.55 1.37 11.92
N ASN A 24 -4.48 1.79 11.06
CA ASN A 24 -5.81 1.20 10.95
C ASN A 24 -6.29 1.19 9.49
N LYS A 25 -7.22 0.27 9.20
CA LYS A 25 -7.78 0.09 7.85
C LYS A 25 -8.38 1.38 7.29
N PHE A 26 -9.05 2.17 8.12
CA PHE A 26 -9.72 3.40 7.68
C PHE A 26 -8.71 4.42 7.14
N SER A 27 -7.60 4.67 7.85
CA SER A 27 -6.55 5.60 7.40
C SER A 27 -5.90 5.17 6.09
N LEU A 28 -5.72 3.86 5.88
CA LEU A 28 -5.25 3.31 4.62
C LEU A 28 -6.28 3.53 3.50
N GLU A 29 -7.55 3.21 3.77
CA GLU A 29 -8.65 3.37 2.83
C GLU A 29 -8.84 4.83 2.39
N GLU A 30 -8.80 5.77 3.34
CA GLU A 30 -8.85 7.20 3.06
C GLU A 30 -7.70 7.64 2.15
N MET A 31 -6.46 7.21 2.44
CA MET A 31 -5.31 7.54 1.59
C MET A 31 -5.49 7.02 0.16
N LEU A 32 -5.91 5.76 -0.01
CA LEU A 32 -6.14 5.20 -1.36
C LEU A 32 -7.26 5.96 -2.09
N LEU A 33 -8.37 6.24 -1.42
CA LEU A 33 -9.51 6.87 -2.05
C LEU A 33 -9.20 8.32 -2.44
N VAL A 34 -8.64 9.09 -1.51
CA VAL A 34 -8.40 10.53 -1.69
C VAL A 34 -7.20 10.81 -2.59
N LYS A 35 -6.13 9.99 -2.54
CA LYS A 35 -4.90 10.25 -3.28
C LYS A 35 -4.78 9.48 -4.60
N LEU A 36 -5.46 8.33 -4.71
CA LEU A 36 -5.32 7.43 -5.86
C LEU A 36 -6.65 7.09 -6.53
N GLU A 37 -7.77 7.60 -6.03
CA GLU A 37 -9.13 7.26 -6.51
C GLU A 37 -9.39 5.75 -6.51
N LYS A 38 -8.81 5.04 -5.53
CA LYS A 38 -8.85 3.59 -5.40
C LYS A 38 -9.65 3.18 -4.17
N ASN A 39 -10.62 2.28 -4.36
CA ASN A 39 -11.40 1.74 -3.24
C ASN A 39 -10.72 0.47 -2.68
N LEU A 40 -10.23 0.55 -1.43
CA LEU A 40 -9.54 -0.55 -0.77
C LEU A 40 -10.40 -1.83 -0.72
N ASN A 41 -11.70 -1.69 -0.47
CA ASN A 41 -12.65 -2.80 -0.34
C ASN A 41 -12.95 -3.51 -1.68
N VAL A 42 -12.68 -2.86 -2.82
CA VAL A 42 -12.78 -3.46 -4.16
C VAL A 42 -11.49 -4.18 -4.54
N ILE A 43 -10.35 -3.69 -4.04
CA ILE A 43 -9.02 -4.16 -4.41
C ILE A 43 -8.61 -5.40 -3.60
N VAL A 44 -8.87 -5.39 -2.28
CA VAL A 44 -8.43 -6.43 -1.36
C VAL A 44 -9.53 -6.84 -0.40
N VAL A 45 -9.64 -8.15 -0.21
CA VAL A 45 -10.40 -8.77 0.88
C VAL A 45 -9.39 -9.36 1.85
N GLY A 46 -9.55 -9.07 3.14
CA GLY A 46 -8.66 -9.55 4.20
C GLY A 46 -9.25 -9.32 5.59
N SER A 47 -8.80 -10.11 6.57
CA SER A 47 -9.34 -10.08 7.94
C SER A 47 -8.60 -9.12 8.87
N ASP A 48 -7.35 -8.80 8.58
CA ASP A 48 -6.51 -7.91 9.40
C ASP A 48 -5.65 -6.96 8.54
N LEU A 49 -5.15 -5.89 9.17
CA LEU A 49 -4.40 -4.84 8.49
C LEU A 49 -3.11 -5.36 7.84
N LYS A 50 -2.44 -6.33 8.47
CA LYS A 50 -1.18 -6.89 7.96
C LYS A 50 -1.43 -7.63 6.66
N GLU A 51 -2.46 -8.47 6.61
CA GLU A 51 -2.89 -9.14 5.38
C GLU A 51 -3.32 -8.15 4.30
N ILE A 52 -4.13 -7.15 4.67
CA ILE A 52 -4.62 -6.11 3.74
C ILE A 52 -3.45 -5.37 3.08
N VAL A 53 -2.47 -4.90 3.86
CA VAL A 53 -1.29 -4.17 3.35
C VAL A 53 -0.45 -5.08 2.45
N PHE A 54 -0.22 -6.34 2.85
CA PHE A 54 0.52 -7.30 2.05
C PHE A 54 -0.11 -7.50 0.66
N ARG A 55 -1.43 -7.79 0.63
CA ARG A 55 -2.17 -8.01 -0.61
C ARG A 55 -2.24 -6.75 -1.46
N LEU A 56 -2.36 -5.59 -0.83
CA LEU A 56 -2.37 -4.29 -1.51
C LEU A 56 -1.06 -4.05 -2.26
N ILE A 57 0.09 -4.25 -1.60
CA ILE A 57 1.42 -4.10 -2.23
C ILE A 57 1.56 -5.08 -3.41
N GLN A 58 1.11 -6.33 -3.25
CA GLN A 58 1.15 -7.33 -4.32
C GLN A 58 0.29 -6.90 -5.52
N LYS A 59 -0.93 -6.41 -5.27
CA LYS A 59 -1.85 -5.92 -6.30
C LYS A 59 -1.29 -4.71 -7.03
N ALA A 60 -0.75 -3.73 -6.29
CA ALA A 60 -0.11 -2.55 -6.85
C ALA A 60 1.08 -2.91 -7.73
N LYS A 61 1.89 -3.89 -7.30
CA LYS A 61 3.00 -4.42 -8.10
C LYS A 61 2.51 -5.11 -9.36
N SER A 62 1.49 -5.99 -9.26
CA SER A 62 1.00 -6.75 -10.42
C SER A 62 0.32 -5.87 -11.47
N GLU A 63 -0.27 -4.76 -11.06
CA GLU A 63 -0.99 -3.82 -11.92
C GLU A 63 -0.16 -2.58 -12.29
N GLY A 64 1.10 -2.50 -11.86
CA GLY A 64 2.04 -1.46 -12.28
C GLY A 64 1.92 -0.10 -11.59
N TRP A 65 1.10 0.03 -10.53
CA TRP A 65 0.90 1.28 -9.79
C TRP A 65 1.57 1.28 -8.39
N LEU A 66 2.51 0.37 -8.14
CA LEU A 66 3.28 0.33 -6.88
C LEU A 66 4.01 1.66 -6.59
N LYS A 67 4.53 2.33 -7.63
CA LYS A 67 5.19 3.64 -7.45
C LYS A 67 4.19 4.69 -6.95
N ASP A 68 3.01 4.75 -7.54
CA ASP A 68 1.97 5.71 -7.17
C ASP A 68 1.50 5.47 -5.73
N LEU A 69 1.39 4.19 -5.32
CA LEU A 69 1.09 3.81 -3.95
C LEU A 69 2.12 4.36 -2.95
N VAL A 70 3.42 4.18 -3.23
CA VAL A 70 4.50 4.69 -2.37
C VAL A 70 4.52 6.22 -2.36
N ASP A 71 4.39 6.86 -3.51
CA ASP A 71 4.41 8.32 -3.62
C ASP A 71 3.21 8.95 -2.88
N ALA A 72 2.02 8.36 -2.97
CA ALA A 72 0.83 8.81 -2.25
C ALA A 72 0.97 8.62 -0.74
N ALA A 73 1.53 7.49 -0.31
CA ALA A 73 1.82 7.23 1.09
C ALA A 73 2.81 8.26 1.66
N HIS A 74 3.93 8.50 0.97
CA HIS A 74 4.95 9.45 1.40
C HIS A 74 4.45 10.89 1.45
N LYS A 75 3.60 11.30 0.49
CA LYS A 75 2.94 12.62 0.53
C LYS A 75 1.95 12.77 1.68
N SER A 76 1.32 11.67 2.11
CA SER A 76 0.32 11.68 3.18
C SER A 76 0.97 11.56 4.56
N ASN A 77 2.06 10.81 4.65
CA ASN A 77 2.87 10.64 5.84
C ASN A 77 4.36 10.52 5.43
N PRO A 78 5.15 11.61 5.58
CA PRO A 78 6.57 11.61 5.21
C PRO A 78 7.44 10.66 6.04
N GLY A 79 6.92 10.04 7.09
CA GLY A 79 7.62 9.05 7.92
C GLY A 79 7.78 7.67 7.28
N ILE A 80 7.26 7.47 6.06
CA ILE A 80 7.36 6.23 5.27
C ILE A 80 8.56 6.18 4.33
#